data_AF-A0A0P9LID9-F1
#
_entry.id   AF-A0A0P9LID9-F1
#
_cell.length_a   1.000
_cell.length_b   1.000
_cell.length_c   1.000
_cell.angle_alpha   90.00
_cell.angle_beta   90.00
_cell.angle_gamma   90.00
#
_symmetry.space_group_name_H-M   'P 1'
#
loop_
_entity.id
_entity.type
_entity.pdbx_description
1 polymer ?
#
loop_
_entity_poly.entity_id
_entity_poly.type
_entity_poly.pdbx_seq_one_letter_code
_entity_poly.pdbx_strand_id
1 'polypeptide(L)'
;MSLTEARFHDLVDATQQNIEDVFEEYLLEVDVDSRQDVDLENSAGVLTVKFESGSQLIFSRQEPLRQLWLAAKSGGFHFDYNEETFCWACDSSDELLSEMLTRFTKEQAGVELDFSPDTRSTAQTAFQQRQPGGSFALYQPVSAR
;
A
#
# COMPACT_ATOMS: atom_id res chain seq x y z
N MET A 1 -14.63 -1.02 16.98
CA MET A 1 -14.07 -2.20 17.68
C MET A 1 -12.55 -2.04 17.67
N SER A 2 -11.79 -2.66 18.57
CA SER A 2 -10.32 -2.63 18.49
C SER A 2 -9.83 -3.56 17.37
N LEU A 3 -8.88 -3.11 16.56
CA LEU A 3 -8.27 -3.89 15.47
C LEU A 3 -7.66 -5.20 16.01
N THR A 4 -8.07 -6.34 15.48
CA THR A 4 -7.51 -7.64 15.88
C THR A 4 -6.09 -7.80 15.36
N GLU A 5 -5.30 -8.68 15.98
CA GLU A 5 -3.92 -8.95 15.53
C GLU A 5 -3.88 -9.43 14.09
N ALA A 6 -4.57 -10.54 13.78
CA ALA A 6 -4.60 -11.09 12.44
C ALA A 6 -5.04 -10.05 11.40
N ARG A 7 -6.04 -9.22 11.73
CA ARG A 7 -6.50 -8.18 10.81
C ARG A 7 -5.45 -7.08 10.61
N PHE A 8 -4.77 -6.65 11.66
CA PHE A 8 -3.65 -5.72 11.55
C PHE A 8 -2.54 -6.29 10.66
N HIS A 9 -2.24 -7.58 10.79
CA HIS A 9 -1.23 -8.22 9.96
C HIS A 9 -1.62 -8.19 8.48
N ASP A 10 -2.83 -8.65 8.15
CA ASP A 10 -3.35 -8.64 6.78
C ASP A 10 -3.34 -7.24 6.16
N LEU A 11 -3.68 -6.21 6.95
CA LEU A 11 -3.72 -4.82 6.49
C LEU A 11 -2.32 -4.28 6.18
N VAL A 12 -1.33 -4.55 7.04
CA VAL A 12 0.05 -4.12 6.79
C VAL A 12 0.63 -4.85 5.59
N ASP A 13 0.40 -6.16 5.47
CA ASP A 13 0.90 -6.95 4.34
C ASP A 13 0.29 -6.45 3.02
N ALA A 14 -1.02 -6.20 2.99
CA ALA A 14 -1.69 -5.62 1.82
C ALA A 14 -1.19 -4.20 1.47
N THR A 15 -0.86 -3.40 2.49
CA THR A 15 -0.33 -2.04 2.29
C THR A 15 1.08 -2.07 1.72
N GLN A 16 1.95 -2.94 2.24
CA GLN A 16 3.31 -3.11 1.73
C GLN A 16 3.30 -3.64 0.30
N GLN A 17 2.44 -4.63 0.00
CA GLN A 17 2.25 -5.13 -1.36
C GLN A 17 1.80 -4.03 -2.32
N ASN A 18 0.82 -3.20 -1.94
CA ASN A 18 0.38 -2.08 -2.79
C ASN A 18 1.51 -1.07 -3.06
N ILE A 19 2.38 -0.81 -2.08
CA ILE A 19 3.54 0.05 -2.27
C ILE A 19 4.53 -0.57 -3.25
N GLU A 20 4.82 -1.87 -3.11
CA GLU A 20 5.67 -2.62 -4.03
C GLU A 20 5.11 -2.57 -5.47
N ASP A 21 3.83 -2.89 -5.64
CA ASP A 21 3.15 -2.90 -6.95
C ASP A 21 3.26 -1.54 -7.66
N VAL A 22 3.08 -0.43 -6.93
CA VAL A 22 3.20 0.93 -7.48
C VAL A 22 4.63 1.22 -7.96
N PHE A 23 5.66 0.81 -7.22
CA PHE A 23 7.04 0.97 -7.65
C PHE A 23 7.39 0.04 -8.83
N GLU A 24 6.90 -1.19 -8.82
CA GLU A 24 7.08 -2.13 -9.92
C GLU A 24 6.43 -1.63 -11.21
N GLU A 25 5.21 -1.11 -11.15
CA GLU A 25 4.51 -0.51 -12.30
C GLU A 25 5.32 0.66 -12.87
N TYR A 26 5.81 1.56 -12.01
CA TYR A 26 6.70 2.66 -12.43
C TYR A 26 7.97 2.15 -13.12
N LEU A 27 8.61 1.10 -12.59
CA LEU A 27 9.81 0.52 -13.20
C LEU A 27 9.52 -0.13 -14.56
N LEU A 28 8.29 -0.62 -14.79
CA LEU A 28 7.88 -1.21 -16.07
C LEU A 28 7.49 -0.16 -17.13
N GLU A 29 6.87 0.94 -16.72
CA GLU A 29 6.36 1.97 -17.64
C GLU A 29 7.44 2.93 -18.14
N VAL A 30 8.45 3.24 -17.31
CA VAL A 30 9.47 4.25 -17.64
C VAL A 30 10.69 3.62 -18.32
N ASP A 31 11.14 4.27 -19.40
CA ASP A 31 12.35 3.86 -20.14
C ASP A 31 13.55 3.71 -19.19
N VAL A 32 14.24 2.57 -19.29
CA VAL A 32 15.35 2.17 -18.40
C VAL A 32 16.47 3.22 -18.36
N ASP A 33 16.71 3.95 -19.46
CA ASP A 33 17.74 4.98 -19.55
C ASP A 33 17.36 6.31 -18.88
N SER A 34 16.10 6.46 -18.48
CA SER A 34 15.54 7.72 -17.94
C SER A 34 14.88 7.59 -16.57
N ARG A 35 14.66 6.35 -16.10
CA ARG A 35 14.05 6.08 -14.80
C ARG A 35 15.06 6.20 -13.66
N GLN A 36 14.60 6.72 -12.53
CA GLN A 36 15.31 6.56 -11.26
C GLN A 36 15.26 5.08 -10.83
N ASP A 37 16.41 4.49 -10.51
CA ASP A 37 16.47 3.12 -9.99
C ASP A 37 16.02 3.06 -8.52
N VAL A 38 15.27 2.00 -8.19
CA VAL A 38 14.74 1.76 -6.84
C VAL A 38 14.90 0.29 -6.49
N ASP A 39 15.53 0.02 -5.35
CA ASP A 39 15.69 -1.32 -4.79
C ASP A 39 14.62 -1.56 -3.71
N LEU A 40 13.82 -2.61 -3.90
CA LEU A 40 12.76 -3.03 -2.99
C LEU A 40 13.18 -4.30 -2.25
N GLU A 41 13.13 -4.25 -0.92
CA GLU A 41 13.44 -5.40 -0.07
C GLU A 41 12.36 -5.55 0.99
N ASN A 42 11.59 -6.64 0.92
CA ASN A 42 10.56 -6.96 1.90
C ASN A 42 10.90 -8.24 2.64
N SER A 43 11.06 -8.14 3.97
CA SER A 43 11.43 -9.24 4.83
C SER A 43 10.84 -9.10 6.22
N ALA A 44 10.18 -10.16 6.70
CA ALA A 44 9.64 -10.24 8.05
C ALA A 44 8.75 -9.04 8.47
N GLY A 45 7.96 -8.49 7.54
CA GLY A 45 7.09 -7.34 7.78
C GLY A 45 7.80 -5.99 7.82
N VAL A 46 9.04 -5.94 7.32
CA VAL A 46 9.80 -4.74 7.06
C VAL A 46 9.98 -4.59 5.55
N LEU A 47 9.42 -3.52 4.98
CA LEU A 47 9.65 -3.13 3.60
C LEU A 47 10.66 -1.99 3.57
N THR A 48 11.73 -2.15 2.80
CA THR A 48 12.76 -1.14 2.58
C THR A 48 12.75 -0.75 1.10
N VAL A 49 12.57 0.54 0.84
CA VAL A 49 12.67 1.16 -0.48
C VAL A 49 13.94 2.00 -0.49
N LYS A 50 14.94 1.61 -1.29
CA LYS A 50 16.20 2.36 -1.42
C LYS A 50 16.21 3.09 -2.75
N PHE A 51 16.33 4.41 -2.69
CA PHE A 51 16.46 5.24 -3.89
C PHE A 51 17.92 5.30 -4.34
N GLU A 52 18.15 5.57 -5.62
CA GLU A 52 19.48 5.79 -6.21
C GLU A 52 20.32 6.85 -5.47
N SER A 53 19.68 7.86 -4.88
CA SER A 53 20.35 8.89 -4.08
C SER A 53 20.95 8.35 -2.76
N GLY A 54 20.68 7.11 -2.41
CA GLY A 54 21.07 6.44 -1.17
C GLY A 54 20.11 6.69 0.01
N SER A 55 19.11 7.55 -0.16
CA SER A 55 18.05 7.71 0.85
C SER A 55 17.06 6.55 0.80
N GLN A 56 16.34 6.34 1.91
CA GLN A 56 15.49 5.17 2.08
C GLN A 56 14.15 5.55 2.70
N LEU A 57 13.12 4.79 2.33
CA LEU A 57 11.89 4.65 3.10
C LEU A 57 11.87 3.25 3.71
N ILE A 58 11.69 3.17 5.02
CA ILE A 58 11.64 1.90 5.74
C ILE A 58 10.30 1.81 6.46
N PHE A 59 9.49 0.85 6.06
CA PHE A 59 8.21 0.55 6.67
C PHE A 59 8.36 -0.62 7.61
N SER A 60 7.83 -0.54 8.82
CA SER A 60 7.87 -1.63 9.78
C SER A 60 6.56 -1.77 10.53
N ARG A 61 6.13 -3.01 10.73
CA ARG A 61 4.95 -3.32 11.55
C ARG A 61 5.29 -3.23 13.04
N GLN A 62 4.44 -2.57 13.82
CA GLN A 62 4.56 -2.50 15.29
C GLN A 62 3.37 -3.16 15.96
N GLU A 63 3.45 -4.48 16.13
CA GLU A 63 2.35 -5.31 16.62
C GLU A 63 1.76 -4.85 17.96
N PRO A 64 2.54 -4.50 19.00
CA PRO A 64 1.97 -4.12 20.30
C PRO A 64 1.12 -2.85 20.23
N LEU A 65 1.42 -1.96 19.28
CA LEU A 65 0.75 -0.67 19.09
C LEU A 65 -0.31 -0.72 17.98
N ARG A 66 -0.33 -1.78 17.15
CA ARG A 66 -1.14 -1.87 15.92
C ARG A 66 -0.90 -0.71 14.96
N GLN A 67 0.36 -0.25 14.89
CA GLN A 67 0.78 0.84 14.03
C GLN A 67 1.69 0.36 12.91
N LEU A 68 1.60 1.03 11.76
CA LEU A 68 2.61 0.98 10.72
C LEU A 68 3.57 2.16 10.93
N TRP A 69 4.87 1.90 10.97
CA TRP A 69 5.88 2.95 11.12
C TRP A 69 6.63 3.16 9.81
N LEU A 70 6.96 4.41 9.51
CA LEU A 70 7.76 4.84 8.36
C LEU A 70 8.97 5.64 8.85
N ALA A 71 10.18 5.17 8.56
CA ALA A 71 11.38 5.98 8.63
C ALA A 71 11.69 6.54 7.24
N ALA A 72 11.81 7.86 7.15
CA ALA A 72 12.21 8.59 5.96
C ALA A 72 13.39 9.52 6.27
N LYS A 73 13.99 10.12 5.24
CA LYS A 73 15.06 11.11 5.40
C LYS A 73 14.69 12.28 6.33
N SER A 74 13.42 12.66 6.36
CA SER A 74 12.87 13.76 7.15
C SER A 74 12.56 13.40 8.61
N GLY A 75 12.52 12.11 8.97
CA GLY A 75 12.16 11.67 10.31
C GLY A 75 11.41 10.33 10.34
N GLY A 76 10.89 9.99 11.51
CA GLY A 76 10.02 8.84 11.73
C GLY A 76 8.57 9.25 11.89
N PHE A 77 7.66 8.47 11.31
CA PHE A 77 6.22 8.71 11.31
C PHE A 77 5.49 7.41 11.69
N HIS A 78 4.40 7.54 12.43
CA HIS A 78 3.59 6.41 12.84
C HIS A 78 2.17 6.59 12.32
N PHE A 79 1.56 5.49 11.92
CA PHE A 79 0.24 5.49 11.32
C PHE A 79 -0.67 4.51 12.03
N ASP A 80 -1.87 5.00 12.33
CA ASP A 80 -3.00 4.21 12.79
C ASP A 80 -3.93 3.91 11.59
N TYR A 81 -4.46 2.70 11.54
CA TYR A 81 -5.41 2.33 10.49
C TYR A 81 -6.83 2.78 10.86
N ASN A 82 -7.47 3.54 9.98
CA ASN A 82 -8.86 3.94 10.11
C ASN A 82 -9.75 2.98 9.30
N GLU A 83 -10.52 2.14 10.00
CA GLU A 83 -11.44 1.18 9.36
C GLU A 83 -12.66 1.83 8.68
N GLU A 84 -12.98 3.09 8.97
CA GLU A 84 -14.09 3.82 8.33
C GLU A 84 -13.68 4.40 6.98
N THR A 85 -12.45 4.91 6.88
CA THR A 85 -11.90 5.50 5.65
C THR A 85 -11.04 4.52 4.85
N PHE A 86 -10.70 3.37 5.43
CA PHE A 86 -9.78 2.36 4.90
C PHE A 86 -8.35 2.86 4.64
N CYS A 87 -7.93 3.90 5.37
CA CYS A 87 -6.63 4.55 5.18
C CYS A 87 -5.77 4.50 6.44
N TRP A 88 -4.45 4.55 6.25
CA TRP A 88 -3.47 4.83 7.30
C TRP A 88 -3.33 6.34 7.48
N ALA A 89 -3.56 6.84 8.70
CA ALA A 89 -3.46 8.24 9.07
C ALA A 89 -2.33 8.46 10.08
N CYS A 90 -1.54 9.51 9.89
CA CYS A 90 -0.41 9.82 10.77
C CYS A 90 -0.89 10.29 12.15
N ASP A 91 -0.37 9.69 13.21
CA ASP A 91 -0.80 9.94 14.61
C ASP A 91 -0.58 11.38 15.10
N SER A 92 0.36 12.09 14.47
CA SER A 92 0.82 13.42 14.87
C SER A 92 0.34 14.55 13.97
N SER A 93 -0.09 14.25 12.74
CA SER A 93 -0.48 15.26 11.74
C SER A 93 -1.83 15.01 11.05
N ASP A 94 -2.44 13.84 11.25
CA ASP A 94 -3.59 13.33 10.50
C ASP A 94 -3.38 13.21 8.97
N GLU A 95 -2.17 13.47 8.46
CA GLU A 95 -1.80 13.30 7.04
C GLU A 95 -1.88 11.82 6.64
N LEU A 96 -2.38 11.51 5.44
CA LEU A 96 -2.49 10.12 5.00
C LEU A 96 -1.14 9.56 4.57
N LEU A 97 -0.94 8.26 4.79
CA LEU A 97 0.25 7.54 4.30
C LEU A 97 0.45 7.77 2.80
N SER A 98 -0.60 7.66 1.99
CA SER A 98 -0.52 7.83 0.55
C SER A 98 0.00 9.22 0.15
N GLU A 99 -0.49 10.28 0.82
CA GLU A 99 -0.09 11.66 0.58
C GLU A 99 1.38 11.87 0.95
N MET A 100 1.81 11.31 2.09
CA MET A 100 3.19 11.37 2.53
C MET A 100 4.13 10.64 1.57
N LEU A 101 3.74 9.47 1.07
CA LEU A 101 4.54 8.71 0.12
C LEU A 101 4.71 9.45 -1.20
N THR A 102 3.63 9.97 -1.80
CA THR A 102 3.71 10.80 -3.01
C THR A 102 4.66 11.99 -2.82
N ARG A 103 4.62 12.64 -1.67
CA ARG A 103 5.52 13.75 -1.35
C ARG A 103 6.97 13.28 -1.19
N PHE A 104 7.22 12.20 -0.47
CA PHE A 104 8.57 11.69 -0.25
C PHE A 104 9.21 11.12 -1.51
N THR A 105 8.47 10.44 -2.38
CA THR A 105 9.01 9.97 -3.67
C THR A 105 9.36 11.16 -4.56
N LYS A 106 8.54 12.22 -4.54
CA LYS A 106 8.85 13.45 -5.28
C LYS A 106 10.09 14.15 -4.73
N GLU A 107 10.25 14.23 -3.42
CA GLU A 107 11.41 14.87 -2.76
C GLU A 107 12.71 14.07 -2.92
N GLN A 108 12.64 12.74 -2.85
CA GLN A 108 13.83 11.86 -2.79
C GLN A 108 14.22 11.25 -4.13
N ALA A 109 13.24 11.09 -5.03
CA ALA A 109 13.42 10.50 -6.35
C ALA A 109 12.94 11.38 -7.52
N GLY A 110 12.34 12.55 -7.25
CA GLY A 110 11.80 13.39 -8.32
C GLY A 110 10.61 12.78 -9.07
N VAL A 111 10.03 11.68 -8.58
CA VAL A 111 8.93 10.95 -9.20
C VAL A 111 7.64 11.16 -8.40
N GLU A 112 6.57 11.50 -9.10
CA GLU A 112 5.23 11.61 -8.53
C GLU A 112 4.48 10.28 -8.79
N LEU A 113 4.22 9.53 -7.72
CA LEU A 113 3.54 8.24 -7.75
C LEU A 113 2.24 8.32 -6.93
N ASP A 114 1.21 7.58 -7.35
CA ASP A 114 -0.08 7.50 -6.66
C ASP A 114 -0.12 6.24 -5.79
N PHE A 115 -0.18 6.43 -4.48
CA PHE A 115 -0.28 5.36 -3.49
C PHE A 115 -1.68 5.28 -2.86
N SER A 116 -2.69 5.89 -3.48
CA SER A 116 -4.07 5.75 -3.01
C SER A 116 -4.48 4.28 -3.01
N PRO A 117 -5.26 3.83 -2.00
CA PRO A 117 -5.71 2.45 -1.93
C PRO A 117 -6.50 2.12 -3.20
N ASP A 118 -6.03 1.13 -3.96
CA ASP A 118 -6.63 0.81 -5.24
C ASP A 118 -8.09 0.38 -5.03
N THR A 119 -9.00 1.25 -5.45
CA THR A 119 -10.44 0.98 -5.48
C THR A 119 -10.79 -0.19 -6.41
N ARG A 120 -9.84 -0.63 -7.27
CA ARG A 120 -9.99 -1.83 -8.10
C ARG A 120 -9.65 -3.13 -7.36
N SER A 121 -8.70 -3.12 -6.43
CA SER A 121 -8.24 -4.32 -5.70
C SER A 121 -9.12 -4.67 -4.48
N THR A 122 -9.64 -3.66 -3.76
CA THR A 122 -10.61 -3.87 -2.66
C THR A 122 -11.86 -4.65 -3.08
N ALA A 123 -12.27 -4.56 -4.35
CA ALA A 123 -13.37 -5.35 -4.90
C ALA A 123 -13.05 -6.86 -4.97
N GLN A 124 -11.78 -7.25 -5.17
CA GLN A 124 -11.37 -8.66 -5.22
C GLN A 124 -11.27 -9.28 -3.81
N THR A 125 -10.71 -8.57 -2.83
CA THR A 125 -10.65 -9.07 -1.43
C THR A 125 -12.05 -9.14 -0.80
N ALA A 126 -12.95 -8.19 -1.10
CA ALA A 126 -14.33 -8.23 -0.62
C ALA A 126 -15.19 -9.34 -1.26
N PHE A 127 -14.79 -9.86 -2.42
CA PHE A 127 -15.48 -10.97 -3.08
C PHE A 127 -15.15 -12.33 -2.44
N GLN A 128 -13.96 -12.46 -1.84
CA GLN A 128 -13.48 -13.73 -1.28
C GLN A 128 -13.95 -14.00 0.17
N GLN A 129 -14.49 -12.99 0.86
CA GLN A 129 -15.04 -13.12 2.22
C GLN A 129 -16.57 -13.26 2.28
N ARG A 130 -17.29 -13.36 1.15
CA ARG A 130 -18.70 -13.78 1.17
C ARG A 130 -18.81 -15.31 1.05
N GLN A 131 -19.14 -15.91 2.19
CA GLN A 131 -19.37 -17.33 2.52
C GLN A 131 -20.28 -18.14 1.55
N PRO A 132 -20.26 -19.50 1.65
CA PRO A 132 -20.65 -20.45 0.61
C PRO A 132 -22.16 -20.71 0.58
N GLY A 133 -22.71 -21.05 -0.60
CA GLY A 133 -24.06 -21.64 -0.71
C GLY A 133 -25.08 -20.97 -1.62
N GLY A 134 -24.68 -20.08 -2.53
CA GLY A 134 -25.60 -19.50 -3.53
C GLY A 134 -25.54 -20.24 -4.87
N SER A 135 -26.59 -20.99 -5.21
CA SER A 135 -26.75 -21.59 -6.54
C SER A 135 -26.68 -20.52 -7.63
N PHE A 136 -25.69 -20.63 -8.52
CA PHE A 136 -25.54 -19.72 -9.66
C PHE A 136 -26.46 -20.18 -10.79
N ALA A 137 -27.61 -19.55 -10.94
CA ALA A 137 -28.37 -19.62 -12.19
C ALA A 137 -27.59 -18.82 -13.24
N LEU A 138 -26.99 -19.53 -14.21
CA LEU A 138 -26.31 -18.93 -15.36
C LEU A 138 -27.33 -18.18 -16.21
N TYR A 139 -27.31 -16.85 -16.16
CA TYR A 139 -27.98 -16.02 -17.15
C TYR A 139 -27.14 -16.01 -18.42
N GLN A 140 -27.65 -16.62 -19.50
CA GLN A 140 -27.08 -16.45 -20.83
C GLN A 140 -27.60 -15.14 -21.44
N PRO A 141 -26.74 -14.26 -22.00
CA PRO A 141 -27.21 -13.11 -22.75
C PRO A 141 -27.76 -13.57 -24.11
N VAL A 142 -29.00 -13.20 -24.40
CA VAL A 142 -29.60 -13.34 -25.73
C VAL A 142 -28.93 -12.33 -26.66
N SER A 143 -28.10 -12.83 -27.58
CA SER A 143 -27.58 -12.01 -28.68
C SER A 143 -28.74 -11.59 -29.59
N ALA A 144 -28.94 -10.28 -29.70
CA ALA A 144 -29.84 -9.68 -30.66
C ALA A 144 -29.26 -9.79 -32.08
N ARG A 145 -30.01 -10.42 -32.99
CA ARG A 145 -30.07 -10.11 -34.42
C ARG A 145 -31.48 -10.36 -34.92
#